data_AF-A0A1C7DM93-F1
#
_entry.id   AF-A0A1C7DM93-F1
#
_cell.length_a   1.000
_cell.length_b   1.000
_cell.length_c   1.000
_cell.angle_alpha   90.00
_cell.angle_beta   90.00
_cell.angle_gamma   90.00
#
_symmetry.space_group_name_H-M   'P 1'
#
loop_
_entity.id
_entity.type
_entity.pdbx_description
1 polymer ?
#
loop_
_entity_poly.entity_id
_entity_poly.type
_entity_poly.pdbx_seq_one_letter_code
_entity_poly.pdbx_strand_id
1 'polypeptide(L)'
;MATAKETIFQLFEKVDVPNNLSDRNVEIAKSYAMNQLSDRISMVDWCKQNELSTKTFYAWKKDIRGFESYVNQLIDNSVDDSVKDALLAMDKHVVKLAYQTSVTPAEVKIFGEYFGYALEARKRQYLKDNGLDDSGDKTTLSPEQRKNNLLKRLQGDK
;
A
#
# COMPACT_ATOMS: atom_id res chain seq x y z
N MET A 1 -13.73 27.96 -3.45
CA MET A 1 -13.09 26.93 -2.60
C MET A 1 -12.68 25.81 -3.52
N ALA A 2 -11.41 25.38 -3.49
CA ALA A 2 -11.00 24.19 -4.23
C ALA A 2 -11.70 22.96 -3.64
N THR A 3 -12.13 22.04 -4.49
CA THR A 3 -12.71 20.76 -4.06
C THR A 3 -11.63 19.86 -3.49
N ALA A 4 -11.99 18.90 -2.63
CA ALA A 4 -11.03 17.96 -2.03
C ALA A 4 -10.17 17.23 -3.08
N LYS A 5 -10.74 16.94 -4.26
CA LYS A 5 -10.02 16.33 -5.39
C LYS A 5 -8.98 17.27 -6.00
N GLU A 6 -9.29 18.55 -6.15
CA GLU A 6 -8.35 19.55 -6.68
C GLU A 6 -7.16 19.74 -5.74
N THR A 7 -7.39 19.73 -4.43
CA THR A 7 -6.32 19.77 -3.42
C THR A 7 -5.41 18.54 -3.51
N ILE A 8 -5.97 17.33 -3.61
CA ILE A 8 -5.19 16.10 -3.78
C ILE A 8 -4.35 16.16 -5.07
N PHE A 9 -4.93 16.66 -6.16
CA PHE A 9 -4.21 16.77 -7.44
C PHE A 9 -3.02 17.74 -7.33
N GLN A 10 -3.19 18.86 -6.63
CA GLN A 10 -2.08 19.79 -6.35
C GLN A 10 -0.98 19.18 -5.49
N LEU A 11 -1.31 18.24 -4.60
CA LEU A 11 -0.33 17.50 -3.80
C LEU A 11 0.44 16.48 -4.64
N PHE A 12 -0.22 15.84 -5.62
CA PHE A 12 0.44 14.93 -6.55
C PHE A 12 1.53 15.64 -7.39
N GLU A 13 1.33 16.91 -7.75
CA GLU A 13 2.34 17.69 -8.49
C GLU A 13 3.62 17.98 -7.68
N LYS A 14 3.59 17.77 -6.36
CA LYS A 14 4.78 17.91 -5.49
C LYS A 14 5.60 16.63 -5.38
N VAL A 15 5.13 15.51 -5.95
CA VAL A 15 5.81 14.22 -5.88
C VAL A 15 6.68 14.04 -7.11
N ASP A 16 7.99 13.85 -6.90
CA ASP A 16 8.95 13.65 -7.97
C ASP A 16 8.60 12.42 -8.82
N VAL A 17 8.55 12.62 -10.13
CA VAL A 17 8.27 11.56 -11.10
C VAL A 17 9.53 10.75 -11.37
N PRO A 18 9.53 9.42 -11.20
CA PRO A 18 10.67 8.60 -11.58
C PRO A 18 10.95 8.66 -13.08
N ASN A 19 12.20 8.93 -13.46
CA ASN A 19 12.65 9.10 -14.85
C ASN A 19 12.37 7.92 -15.79
N ASN A 20 12.05 6.74 -15.25
CA ASN A 20 11.83 5.52 -16.01
C ASN A 20 10.34 5.18 -16.20
N LEU A 21 9.43 6.07 -15.77
CA LEU A 21 8.00 5.96 -16.04
C LEU A 21 7.65 6.77 -17.29
N SER A 22 6.83 6.19 -18.17
CA SER A 22 6.25 6.95 -19.27
C SER A 22 5.13 7.87 -18.76
N ASP A 23 4.76 8.89 -19.53
CA ASP A 23 3.65 9.78 -19.22
C ASP A 23 2.35 9.01 -18.93
N ARG A 24 2.10 7.93 -19.70
CA ARG A 24 0.95 7.07 -19.47
C ARG A 24 1.03 6.33 -18.14
N ASN A 25 2.21 5.88 -17.73
CA ASN A 25 2.37 5.26 -16.41
C ASN A 25 2.11 6.26 -15.29
N VAL A 26 2.58 7.50 -15.43
CA VAL A 26 2.37 8.57 -14.45
C VAL A 26 0.89 8.92 -14.32
N GLU A 27 0.20 9.10 -15.45
CA GLU A 27 -1.24 9.38 -15.48
C GLU A 27 -2.04 8.27 -14.78
N ILE A 28 -1.73 7.01 -15.11
CA ILE A 28 -2.37 5.83 -14.51
C ILE A 28 -2.07 5.73 -13.01
N ALA A 29 -0.84 6.03 -12.58
CA ALA A 29 -0.47 6.03 -11.17
C ALA A 29 -1.25 7.12 -10.38
N LYS A 30 -1.35 8.34 -10.91
CA LYS A 30 -2.14 9.43 -10.32
C LYS A 30 -3.64 9.09 -10.27
N SER A 31 -4.19 8.57 -11.36
CA SER A 31 -5.58 8.10 -11.44
C SER A 31 -5.88 6.98 -10.44
N TYR A 32 -4.95 6.03 -10.29
CA TYR A 32 -5.09 4.94 -9.32
C TYR A 32 -5.03 5.46 -7.88
N ALA A 33 -4.08 6.32 -7.56
CA ALA A 33 -3.96 6.95 -6.24
C ALA A 33 -5.23 7.76 -5.90
N MET A 34 -5.78 8.53 -6.85
CA MET A 34 -7.04 9.24 -6.68
C MET A 34 -8.22 8.28 -6.42
N ASN A 35 -8.27 7.14 -7.12
CA ASN A 35 -9.30 6.14 -6.87
C ASN A 35 -9.20 5.54 -5.45
N GLN A 36 -7.99 5.30 -4.95
CA GLN A 36 -7.79 4.80 -3.59
C GLN A 36 -8.19 5.82 -2.52
N LEU A 37 -7.95 7.11 -2.77
CA LEU A 37 -8.19 8.19 -1.81
C LEU A 37 -9.63 8.70 -1.80
N SER A 38 -10.27 8.80 -2.98
CA SER A 38 -11.57 9.46 -3.15
C SER A 38 -12.62 8.54 -3.77
N ASP A 39 -12.38 8.02 -4.97
CA ASP A 39 -13.48 7.49 -5.79
C ASP A 39 -13.96 6.10 -5.38
N ARG A 40 -13.06 5.29 -4.80
CA ARG A 40 -13.32 3.94 -4.28
C ARG A 40 -14.12 3.04 -5.23
N ILE A 41 -13.96 3.22 -6.53
CA ILE A 41 -14.56 2.35 -7.53
C ILE A 41 -13.76 1.05 -7.64
N SER A 42 -14.46 -0.02 -8.07
CA SER A 42 -13.86 -1.35 -8.16
C SER A 42 -12.66 -1.35 -9.11
N MET A 43 -11.69 -2.24 -8.84
CA MET A 43 -10.49 -2.36 -9.69
C MET A 43 -10.84 -2.64 -11.16
N VAL A 44 -11.89 -3.44 -11.39
CA VAL A 44 -12.34 -3.80 -12.74
C VAL A 44 -12.92 -2.58 -13.46
N ASP A 45 -13.73 -1.79 -12.77
CA ASP A 45 -14.37 -0.61 -13.37
C ASP A 45 -13.38 0.53 -13.56
N TRP A 46 -12.45 0.71 -12.62
CA TRP A 46 -11.35 1.66 -12.77
C TRP A 46 -10.46 1.29 -13.96
N CYS A 47 -10.11 0.01 -14.12
CA CYS A 47 -9.36 -0.48 -15.27
C CYS A 47 -10.09 -0.20 -16.59
N LYS A 48 -11.41 -0.43 -16.65
CA LYS A 48 -12.22 -0.11 -17.84
C LYS A 48 -12.22 1.38 -18.15
N GLN A 49 -12.39 2.25 -17.16
CA GLN A 49 -12.36 3.70 -17.34
C GLN A 49 -11.01 4.21 -17.86
N ASN A 50 -9.93 3.53 -17.51
CA ASN A 50 -8.58 3.88 -17.91
C ASN A 50 -8.09 3.06 -19.13
N GLU A 51 -9.00 2.38 -19.84
CA GLU A 51 -8.71 1.55 -21.02
C GLU A 51 -7.54 0.58 -20.80
N LEU A 52 -7.45 0.03 -19.58
CA LEU A 52 -6.34 -0.78 -19.11
C LEU A 52 -6.84 -2.14 -18.64
N SER A 53 -6.19 -3.23 -19.06
CA SER A 53 -6.52 -4.54 -18.51
C SER A 53 -5.98 -4.67 -17.08
N THR A 54 -6.71 -5.36 -16.21
CA THR A 54 -6.25 -5.63 -14.83
C THR A 54 -4.91 -6.35 -14.82
N LYS A 55 -4.71 -7.31 -15.74
CA LYS A 55 -3.44 -8.01 -15.91
C LYS A 55 -2.29 -7.05 -16.24
N THR A 56 -2.49 -6.12 -17.16
CA THR A 56 -1.49 -5.11 -17.55
C THR A 56 -1.14 -4.24 -16.36
N PHE A 57 -2.13 -3.77 -15.60
CA PHE A 57 -1.89 -2.95 -14.41
C PHE A 57 -1.06 -3.69 -13.35
N TYR A 58 -1.40 -4.93 -13.03
CA TYR A 58 -0.64 -5.71 -12.05
C TYR A 58 0.77 -6.06 -12.54
N ALA A 59 0.95 -6.28 -13.84
CA ALA A 59 2.28 -6.40 -14.43
C ALA A 59 3.08 -5.11 -14.25
N TRP A 60 2.47 -3.94 -14.44
CA TRP A 60 3.17 -2.66 -14.22
C TRP A 60 3.59 -2.45 -12.77
N LYS A 61 2.73 -2.79 -11.81
CA LYS A 61 3.08 -2.73 -10.38
C LYS A 61 4.33 -3.55 -10.06
N LYS A 62 4.46 -4.72 -10.68
CA LYS A 62 5.54 -5.67 -10.40
C LYS A 62 6.81 -5.42 -11.22
N ASP A 63 6.64 -5.21 -12.52
CA ASP A 63 7.71 -5.32 -13.50
C ASP A 63 8.29 -3.94 -13.88
N ILE A 64 7.53 -2.85 -13.73
CA ILE A 64 8.02 -1.49 -13.97
C ILE A 64 8.63 -0.97 -12.67
N ARG A 65 9.97 -0.88 -12.65
CA ARG A 65 10.73 -0.36 -11.51
C ARG A 65 10.17 1.00 -11.09
N GLY A 66 9.92 1.20 -9.80
CA GLY A 66 9.48 2.50 -9.27
C GLY A 66 8.01 2.85 -9.50
N PHE A 67 7.24 2.09 -10.28
CA PHE A 67 5.81 2.37 -10.48
C PHE A 67 5.03 2.25 -9.17
N GLU A 68 5.17 1.14 -8.45
CA GLU A 68 4.48 0.94 -7.17
C GLU A 68 4.98 1.90 -6.09
N SER A 69 6.28 2.19 -6.06
CA SER A 69 6.85 3.19 -5.14
C SER A 69 6.26 4.57 -5.39
N TYR A 70 6.10 4.97 -6.64
CA TYR A 70 5.53 6.26 -7.01
C TYR A 70 4.05 6.35 -6.60
N VAL A 71 3.26 5.30 -6.86
CA VAL A 71 1.86 5.21 -6.39
C VAL A 71 1.77 5.37 -4.87
N ASN A 72 2.62 4.69 -4.12
CA ASN A 72 2.62 4.79 -2.66
C ASN A 72 3.00 6.20 -2.20
N GLN A 73 4.00 6.83 -2.80
CA GLN A 73 4.38 8.21 -2.48
C GLN A 73 3.28 9.23 -2.81
N LEU A 74 2.51 9.02 -3.87
CA LEU A 74 1.35 9.86 -4.19
C LEU A 74 0.29 9.75 -3.10
N ILE A 75 0.00 8.53 -2.63
CA ILE A 75 -0.97 8.27 -1.56
C ILE A 75 -0.49 8.87 -0.25
N ASP A 76 0.77 8.62 0.13
CA ASP A 76 1.37 9.06 1.40
C ASP A 76 1.46 10.60 1.49
N ASN A 77 1.83 11.28 0.40
CA ASN A 77 1.88 12.75 0.35
C ASN A 77 0.50 13.42 0.27
N SER A 78 -0.56 12.64 0.03
CA SER A 78 -1.95 13.14 -0.03
C SER A 78 -2.71 12.96 1.27
N VAL A 79 -2.11 12.31 2.28
CA VAL A 79 -2.65 12.29 3.65
C VAL A 79 -2.19 13.57 4.35
N ASP A 80 -3.03 14.59 4.24
CA ASP A 80 -2.85 15.87 4.94
C ASP A 80 -2.58 15.64 6.43
N ASP A 81 -1.75 16.48 7.06
CA ASP A 81 -1.44 16.36 8.49
C ASP A 81 -2.70 16.47 9.37
N SER A 82 -3.77 17.13 8.88
CA SER A 82 -5.09 17.15 9.52
C SER A 82 -5.79 15.78 9.55
N VAL A 83 -5.56 14.92 8.55
CA VAL A 83 -6.06 13.53 8.52
C VAL A 83 -5.22 12.64 9.42
N LYS A 84 -3.91 12.87 9.51
CA LYS A 84 -3.06 12.20 10.52
C LYS A 84 -3.47 12.59 11.93
N ASP A 85 -3.78 13.87 12.17
CA ASP A 85 -4.28 14.36 13.45
C ASP A 85 -5.67 13.79 13.78
N ALA A 86 -6.55 13.67 12.77
CA ALA A 86 -7.85 13.02 12.92
C ALA A 86 -7.71 11.51 13.21
N LEU A 87 -6.77 10.83 12.54
CA LEU A 87 -6.43 9.42 12.81
C LEU A 87 -5.85 9.25 14.22
N LEU A 88 -4.95 10.13 14.66
CA LEU A 88 -4.39 10.15 16.02
C LEU A 88 -5.47 10.45 17.08
N ALA A 89 -6.41 11.34 16.78
CA ALA A 89 -7.56 11.64 17.63
C ALA A 89 -8.53 10.46 17.70
N MET A 90 -8.79 9.79 16.58
CA MET A 90 -9.57 8.56 16.52
C MET A 90 -8.86 7.41 17.25
N ASP A 91 -7.54 7.25 17.13
CA ASP A 91 -6.75 6.28 17.89
C ASP A 91 -6.95 6.45 19.40
N LYS A 92 -6.80 7.69 19.89
CA LYS A 92 -7.04 8.04 21.29
C LYS A 92 -8.48 7.76 21.70
N HIS A 93 -9.45 8.04 20.83
CA HIS A 93 -10.86 7.81 21.08
C HIS A 93 -11.22 6.31 21.11
N VAL A 94 -10.70 5.51 20.18
CA VAL A 94 -10.85 4.05 20.09
C VAL A 94 -10.21 3.36 21.29
N VAL A 95 -9.01 3.78 21.71
CA VAL A 95 -8.38 3.27 22.94
C VAL A 95 -9.24 3.61 24.16
N LYS A 96 -9.81 4.81 24.22
CA LYS A 96 -10.73 5.19 25.31
C LYS A 96 -12.01 4.35 25.31
N LEU A 97 -12.55 4.04 24.13
CA LEU A 97 -13.72 3.15 23.96
C LEU A 97 -13.41 1.71 24.42
N ALA A 98 -12.20 1.20 24.20
CA ALA A 98 -11.79 -0.13 24.67
C ALA A 98 -11.83 -0.29 26.20
N TYR A 99 -11.66 0.81 26.94
CA TYR A 99 -11.69 0.82 28.41
C TYR A 99 -13.04 1.30 28.99
N GLN A 100 -14.04 1.62 28.15
CA GLN A 100 -15.37 2.00 28.62
C GLN A 100 -16.24 0.76 28.90
N THR A 101 -16.88 0.75 30.06
CA THR A 101 -17.79 -0.32 30.50
C THR A 101 -19.14 -0.32 29.78
N SER A 102 -19.47 0.75 29.05
CA SER A 102 -20.68 0.86 28.24
C SER A 102 -20.35 1.56 26.92
N VAL A 103 -20.53 0.88 25.80
CA VAL A 103 -20.22 1.37 24.45
C VAL A 103 -21.51 1.33 23.62
N THR A 104 -21.79 2.38 22.85
CA THR A 104 -22.98 2.42 21.97
C THR A 104 -22.77 1.58 20.70
N PRO A 105 -23.83 1.08 20.04
CA PRO A 105 -23.68 0.28 18.82
C PRO A 105 -22.93 0.98 17.67
N ALA A 106 -23.05 2.31 17.56
CA ALA A 106 -22.31 3.10 16.57
C ALA A 106 -20.80 3.16 16.88
N GLU A 107 -20.44 3.29 18.16
CA GLU A 107 -19.04 3.30 18.62
C GLU A 107 -18.40 1.92 18.52
N VAL A 108 -19.15 0.82 18.74
CA VAL A 108 -18.66 -0.55 18.50
C VAL A 108 -18.34 -0.77 17.03
N LYS A 109 -19.15 -0.23 16.11
CA LYS A 109 -18.89 -0.32 14.67
C LYS A 109 -17.62 0.44 14.28
N ILE A 110 -17.45 1.66 14.78
CA ILE A 110 -16.24 2.48 14.56
C ILE A 110 -15.01 1.77 15.13
N PHE A 111 -15.11 1.21 16.33
CA PHE A 111 -14.05 0.42 16.95
C PHE A 111 -13.69 -0.79 16.08
N GLY A 112 -14.67 -1.58 15.63
CA GLY A 112 -14.43 -2.79 14.83
C GLY A 112 -13.78 -2.52 13.47
N GLU A 113 -14.24 -1.49 12.75
CA GLU A 113 -13.67 -1.11 11.45
C GLU A 113 -12.23 -0.60 11.61
N TYR A 114 -11.98 0.20 12.64
CA TYR A 114 -10.64 0.73 12.93
C TYR A 114 -9.67 -0.36 13.40
N PHE A 115 -10.10 -1.24 14.30
CA PHE A 115 -9.27 -2.36 14.77
C PHE A 115 -8.91 -3.30 13.61
N GLY A 116 -9.84 -3.53 12.67
CA GLY A 116 -9.56 -4.29 11.45
C GLY A 116 -8.42 -3.67 10.62
N TYR A 117 -8.48 -2.35 10.40
CA TYR A 117 -7.42 -1.64 9.67
C TYR A 117 -6.08 -1.65 10.41
N ALA A 118 -6.08 -1.33 11.71
CA ALA A 118 -4.88 -1.30 12.54
C ALA A 118 -4.23 -2.69 12.67
N LEU A 119 -5.03 -3.74 12.79
CA LEU A 119 -4.55 -5.12 12.88
C LEU A 119 -3.97 -5.61 11.56
N GLU A 120 -4.58 -5.26 10.42
CA GLU A 120 -4.01 -5.56 9.10
C GLU A 120 -2.76 -4.73 8.78
N ALA A 121 -2.67 -3.48 9.22
CA ALA A 121 -1.45 -2.67 9.15
C ALA A 121 -0.32 -3.26 10.02
N ARG A 122 -0.63 -3.64 11.27
CA ARG A 122 0.33 -4.26 12.18
C ARG A 122 0.75 -5.66 11.72
N LYS A 123 -0.16 -6.42 11.11
CA LYS A 123 0.14 -7.71 10.47
C LYS A 123 1.10 -7.51 9.29
N ARG A 124 0.87 -6.52 8.42
CA ARG A 124 1.82 -6.17 7.34
C ARG A 124 3.19 -5.80 7.90
N GLN A 125 3.24 -4.98 8.94
CA GLN A 125 4.49 -4.61 9.59
C GLN A 125 5.19 -5.83 10.24
N TYR A 126 4.45 -6.67 10.96
CA TYR A 126 4.98 -7.90 11.56
C TYR A 126 5.51 -8.88 10.50
N LEU A 127 4.77 -9.06 9.40
CA LEU A 127 5.20 -9.90 8.28
C LEU A 127 6.50 -9.35 7.67
N LYS A 128 6.62 -8.02 7.52
CA LYS A 128 7.85 -7.37 7.06
C LYS A 128 9.01 -7.54 8.05
N ASP A 129 8.77 -7.29 9.33
CA ASP A 129 9.79 -7.37 10.40
C ASP A 129 10.28 -8.80 10.62
N ASN A 130 9.46 -9.81 10.35
CA ASN A 130 9.80 -11.22 10.45
C ASN A 130 10.16 -11.86 9.10
N GLY A 131 10.24 -11.08 8.02
CA GLY A 131 10.60 -11.57 6.68
C GLY A 131 9.61 -12.59 6.09
N LEU A 132 8.35 -12.55 6.54
CA LEU A 132 7.22 -13.36 6.08
C LEU A 132 6.36 -12.64 5.03
N ASP A 133 6.79 -11.46 4.59
CA ASP A 133 6.15 -10.74 3.49
C ASP A 133 6.41 -11.48 2.18
N ASP A 134 5.38 -12.15 1.66
CA ASP A 134 5.42 -12.97 0.44
C ASP A 134 5.41 -12.11 -0.85
N SER A 135 5.70 -10.82 -0.73
CA SER A 135 6.02 -9.93 -1.84
C SER A 135 7.46 -10.16 -2.36
N GLY A 136 7.72 -11.43 -2.73
CA GLY A 136 8.70 -11.82 -3.74
C GLY A 136 10.16 -11.45 -3.48
N ASP A 137 10.88 -12.35 -2.81
CA ASP A 137 12.24 -12.67 -3.28
C ASP A 137 12.55 -14.17 -3.10
N LYS A 138 12.75 -14.86 -4.22
CA LYS A 138 13.24 -16.24 -4.22
C LYS A 138 14.72 -16.21 -3.83
N THR A 139 15.03 -16.34 -2.54
CA THR A 139 16.25 -17.02 -2.06
C THR A 139 16.18 -17.31 -0.55
N THR A 140 15.17 -18.10 -0.16
CA THR A 140 14.94 -18.69 1.17
C THR A 140 15.91 -19.83 1.51
N LEU A 141 17.21 -19.65 1.27
CA LEU A 141 18.21 -20.58 1.80
C LEU A 141 19.09 -19.84 2.80
N SER A 142 19.20 -20.40 4.00
CA SER A 142 20.16 -19.91 5.01
C SER A 142 21.59 -19.99 4.44
N PRO A 143 22.55 -19.22 4.96
CA PRO A 143 23.94 -19.28 4.53
C PRO A 143 24.52 -20.70 4.53
N GLU A 144 24.09 -21.54 5.48
CA GLU A 144 24.48 -22.94 5.60
C GLU A 144 23.86 -23.82 4.49
N GLN A 145 22.59 -23.58 4.15
CA GLN A 145 21.92 -24.29 3.06
C GLN A 145 22.49 -23.91 1.68
N ARG A 146 22.92 -22.65 1.51
CA ARG A 146 23.64 -22.19 0.30
C ARG A 146 25.00 -22.88 0.18
N LYS A 147 25.76 -22.97 1.27
CA LYS A 147 27.05 -23.69 1.33
C LYS A 147 26.90 -25.17 0.98
N ASN A 148 25.89 -25.84 1.53
CA ASN A 148 25.66 -27.27 1.28
C ASN A 148 25.22 -27.55 -0.17
N ASN A 149 24.45 -26.65 -0.79
CA ASN A 149 24.10 -26.76 -2.20
C ASN A 149 25.30 -26.50 -3.13
N LEU A 150 26.19 -25.56 -2.78
CA LEU A 150 27.43 -25.36 -3.52
C LEU A 150 28.36 -26.57 -3.43
N LEU A 151 28.50 -27.17 -2.25
CA LEU A 151 29.31 -28.38 -2.05
C LEU A 151 28.75 -29.59 -2.83
N LYS A 152 27.42 -29.77 -2.86
CA LYS A 152 26.78 -30.81 -3.68
C LYS A 152 27.04 -30.64 -5.18
N ARG A 153 27.07 -29.39 -5.68
CA ARG A 153 27.37 -29.11 -7.09
C ARG A 153 28.85 -29.34 -7.42
N LEU A 154 29.76 -29.00 -6.50
CA LEU A 154 31.20 -29.22 -6.68
C LEU A 154 31.62 -30.70 -6.56
N GLN A 155 30.82 -31.52 -5.87
CA GLN A 155 31.05 -32.97 -5.74
C GLN A 155 30.35 -33.80 -6.83
N GLY A 156 29.53 -33.18 -7.68
CA GLY A 156 28.75 -33.84 -8.73
C GLY A 156 29.40 -33.86 -10.13
N ASP A 157 30.58 -33.27 -10.31
CA ASP A 157 31.35 -33.27 -11.57
C ASP A 157 32.60 -34.18 -11.48
N LYS A 158 32.40 -35.43 -11.05
CA LYS A 158 33.37 -36.53 -11.26
C LYS A 158 32.67 -37.80 -11.68
#